data_AF-A0A7S1S7P7-F1
#
_entry.id   AF-A0A7S1S7P7-F1
#
_cell.length_a   1.000
_cell.length_b   1.000
_cell.length_c   1.000
_cell.angle_alpha   90.00
_cell.angle_beta   90.00
_cell.angle_gamma   90.00
#
_symmetry.space_group_name_H-M   'P 1'
#
loop_
_entity.id
_entity.type
_entity.pdbx_description
1 polymer ?
#
loop_
_entity_poly.entity_id
_entity_poly.type
_entity_poly.pdbx_seq_one_letter_code
_entity_poly.pdbx_strand_id
1 'polypeptide(L)'
;FGSSPQAKSILSLWLPPSTLWVCGGHPIPRHSTSSSCCRFAPSWSRSSKVPSMAQQEPENCKDLETQPLLTPTKGLVNVVPDEDLFLPRGTKHAPFLDITRICCVACVAIDHGYRHFGLWNTLFTQDWVLQYLYLVCGVCFAMSRRSLLGYEMRLAAYLVIGILMNWLGWVATGEDWKSNTFNVIFHMWFIVGLMLYAIALAPLRSYLRRVQEMSHGRPPQLPADSDGPEHTSGVSVARHSQVVAAVGFKEEAWRVVFVVIGGVAFISIFCKVVLDHLFGLLGPAFATFWTSLGSGASFWGLPSTPAESQGFFQEVSTYCTLTASNVYLIVVMPRVFQQVSFTSWAVLINTYLNRMLWYRSAFERPFHGLDLMMIGLTVYSLGMRHRRTVGIYFARYWFFVIFICGLVWQPGSFGRFDEQPPEDIHMRVRVSFVEAVFILAWLIAGEHIAKPEIFTEDKLEFLNTWALIVFLVHKAVHMIVPFPVNWVFLVALAPSLWLVKKAV
;
A
#
# COMPACT_ATOMS: atom_id res chain seq x y z
N PHE A 1 -22.07 0.66 23.38
CA PHE A 1 -23.33 1.37 23.66
C PHE A 1 -24.40 0.34 23.97
N GLY A 2 -25.09 0.57 25.09
CA GLY A 2 -25.82 -0.44 25.85
C GLY A 2 -27.15 -0.89 25.27
N SER A 3 -27.50 -2.10 25.69
CA SER A 3 -28.82 -2.71 25.83
C SER A 3 -30.04 -1.79 25.66
N SER A 4 -30.74 -1.96 24.54
CA SER A 4 -32.18 -1.71 24.43
C SER A 4 -32.90 -3.05 24.23
N PRO A 5 -33.87 -3.43 25.09
CA PRO A 5 -34.64 -4.67 24.94
C PRO A 5 -35.61 -4.67 23.75
N GLN A 6 -35.72 -3.58 22.97
CA GLN A 6 -36.74 -3.44 21.92
C GLN A 6 -36.35 -3.99 20.54
N ALA A 7 -35.10 -4.43 20.33
CA ALA A 7 -34.69 -4.99 19.04
C ALA A 7 -35.10 -6.47 18.83
N LYS A 8 -35.65 -7.15 19.84
CA LYS A 8 -36.03 -8.58 19.74
C LYS A 8 -37.44 -8.83 19.16
N SER A 9 -38.24 -7.80 18.89
CA SER A 9 -39.65 -7.96 18.49
C SER A 9 -39.93 -7.81 16.99
N ILE A 10 -38.95 -7.44 16.16
CA ILE A 10 -39.17 -7.18 14.73
C ILE A 10 -38.59 -8.30 13.83
N LEU A 11 -37.80 -9.22 14.38
CA LEU A 11 -37.17 -10.32 13.64
C LEU A 11 -38.00 -11.63 13.62
N SER A 12 -39.18 -11.67 14.26
CA SER A 12 -40.04 -12.87 14.31
C SER A 12 -41.15 -12.90 13.26
N LEU A 13 -41.14 -12.01 12.26
CA LEU A 13 -42.22 -11.87 11.27
C LEU A 13 -41.85 -12.31 9.84
N TRP A 14 -40.67 -12.90 9.62
CA TRP A 14 -40.18 -13.22 8.26
C TRP A 14 -39.57 -14.60 8.06
N LEU A 15 -39.81 -15.59 8.93
CA LEU A 15 -39.40 -16.98 8.67
C LEU A 15 -40.47 -17.99 9.13
N PRO A 16 -40.92 -18.90 8.26
CA PRO A 16 -41.71 -20.05 8.69
C PRO A 16 -40.81 -21.09 9.38
N PRO A 17 -41.30 -21.78 10.43
CA PRO A 17 -40.52 -22.78 11.14
C PRO A 17 -40.58 -24.14 10.45
N SER A 18 -39.59 -24.97 10.75
CA SER A 18 -39.47 -26.42 10.55
C SER A 18 -38.88 -26.92 9.22
N THR A 19 -37.64 -27.43 9.27
CA THR A 19 -37.39 -28.89 9.19
C THR A 19 -35.93 -29.24 9.51
N LEU A 20 -35.74 -30.07 10.53
CA LEU A 20 -34.56 -30.90 10.75
C LEU A 20 -34.39 -31.90 9.60
N TRP A 21 -33.19 -32.05 9.02
CA TRP A 21 -32.70 -33.26 8.34
C TRP A 21 -31.16 -33.22 8.43
N VAL A 22 -30.45 -34.02 9.23
CA VAL A 22 -30.20 -35.48 9.17
C VAL A 22 -29.65 -35.94 7.82
N CYS A 23 -28.40 -36.43 7.86
CA CYS A 23 -27.67 -37.06 6.78
C CYS A 23 -28.34 -38.38 6.33
N GLY A 24 -28.45 -38.60 5.03
CA GLY A 24 -28.85 -39.87 4.43
C GLY A 24 -28.68 -39.85 2.92
N GLY A 25 -27.92 -40.80 2.38
CA GLY A 25 -27.53 -40.87 0.96
C GLY A 25 -28.54 -41.54 0.03
N HIS A 26 -28.43 -41.15 -1.25
CA HIS A 26 -28.91 -41.79 -2.50
C HIS A 26 -30.42 -42.10 -2.66
N PRO A 27 -30.97 -42.28 -3.89
CA PRO A 27 -30.37 -42.26 -5.23
C PRO A 27 -31.07 -41.31 -6.25
N ILE A 28 -30.46 -41.25 -7.43
CA ILE A 28 -30.85 -40.56 -8.68
C ILE A 28 -32.26 -40.97 -9.16
N PRO A 29 -33.01 -40.04 -9.78
CA PRO A 29 -33.88 -40.40 -10.90
C PRO A 29 -33.54 -39.62 -12.18
N ARG A 30 -33.45 -40.39 -13.27
CA ARG A 30 -33.47 -39.92 -14.65
C ARG A 30 -34.86 -39.36 -14.97
N HIS A 31 -34.93 -38.20 -15.61
CA HIS A 31 -35.96 -37.95 -16.63
C HIS A 31 -35.39 -37.12 -17.78
N SER A 32 -35.77 -37.59 -18.97
CA SER A 32 -35.44 -37.13 -20.30
C SER A 32 -36.35 -36.01 -20.79
N THR A 33 -35.91 -35.37 -21.90
CA THR A 33 -36.68 -34.62 -22.92
C THR A 33 -37.28 -33.28 -22.46
N SER A 34 -37.25 -32.17 -23.20
CA SER A 34 -36.91 -31.88 -24.60
C SER A 34 -36.80 -30.35 -24.79
N SER A 35 -35.92 -29.93 -25.69
CA SER A 35 -35.99 -28.77 -26.60
C SER A 35 -36.74 -27.48 -26.20
N SER A 36 -36.03 -26.35 -26.24
CA SER A 36 -36.31 -25.27 -27.23
C SER A 36 -35.32 -24.10 -27.12
N CYS A 37 -34.61 -23.87 -28.23
CA CYS A 37 -34.25 -22.59 -28.85
C CYS A 37 -34.25 -21.31 -27.99
N CYS A 38 -33.07 -20.67 -27.89
CA CYS A 38 -32.89 -19.25 -28.18
C CYS A 38 -31.38 -18.95 -28.34
N ARG A 39 -30.93 -18.83 -29.60
CA ARG A 39 -29.62 -18.26 -29.97
C ARG A 39 -29.79 -16.75 -30.08
N PHE A 40 -29.01 -15.99 -29.31
CA PHE A 40 -28.66 -14.61 -29.63
C PHE A 40 -27.19 -14.40 -29.27
N ALA A 41 -26.34 -14.39 -30.29
CA ALA A 41 -24.95 -13.94 -30.20
C ALA A 41 -24.81 -12.79 -31.22
N PRO A 42 -24.46 -11.56 -30.81
CA PRO A 42 -24.13 -10.52 -31.75
C PRO A 42 -22.66 -10.65 -32.17
N SER A 43 -22.44 -10.99 -33.44
CA SER A 43 -21.15 -10.91 -34.10
C SER A 43 -20.74 -9.44 -34.26
N TRP A 44 -19.76 -8.99 -33.50
CA TRP A 44 -19.08 -7.72 -33.74
C TRP A 44 -18.00 -7.92 -34.80
N SER A 45 -18.33 -7.68 -36.06
CA SER A 45 -17.35 -7.57 -37.15
C SER A 45 -16.65 -6.21 -37.07
N ARG A 46 -15.41 -6.18 -36.55
CA ARG A 46 -14.53 -5.00 -36.68
C ARG A 46 -14.01 -4.92 -38.11
N SER A 47 -14.53 -3.96 -38.87
CA SER A 47 -13.90 -3.45 -40.08
C SER A 47 -12.78 -2.51 -39.68
N SER A 48 -11.53 -3.01 -39.66
CA SER A 48 -10.34 -2.16 -39.58
C SER A 48 -9.95 -1.75 -41.00
N LYS A 49 -10.30 -0.52 -41.39
CA LYS A 49 -9.68 0.16 -42.53
C LYS A 49 -8.22 0.46 -42.15
N VAL A 50 -7.30 -0.30 -42.72
CA VAL A 50 -5.87 -0.01 -42.72
C VAL A 50 -5.62 1.12 -43.72
N PRO A 51 -5.06 2.28 -43.34
CA PRO A 51 -4.62 3.29 -44.29
C PRO A 51 -3.41 2.73 -45.07
N SER A 52 -3.44 2.79 -46.40
CA SER A 52 -2.32 2.38 -47.23
C SER A 52 -1.13 3.31 -46.97
N MET A 53 -0.03 2.75 -46.45
CA MET A 53 1.26 3.44 -46.42
C MET A 53 1.72 3.67 -47.85
N ALA A 54 1.80 4.94 -48.23
CA ALA A 54 2.47 5.38 -49.45
C ALA A 54 3.96 5.01 -49.38
N GLN A 55 4.46 4.47 -50.48
CA GLN A 55 5.88 4.19 -50.71
C GLN A 55 6.67 5.50 -50.64
N GLN A 56 7.53 5.63 -49.66
CA GLN A 56 8.54 6.66 -49.59
C GLN A 56 9.83 6.10 -50.23
N GLU A 57 10.33 6.80 -51.25
CA GLU A 57 11.53 6.46 -52.01
C GLU A 57 12.80 6.46 -51.12
N PRO A 58 13.81 5.64 -51.45
CA PRO A 58 15.06 5.59 -50.70
C PRO A 58 15.99 6.75 -51.09
N GLU A 59 16.08 7.77 -50.24
CA GLU A 59 17.15 8.77 -50.33
C GLU A 59 18.50 8.16 -49.88
N ASN A 60 19.30 7.84 -50.88
CA ASN A 60 20.75 8.00 -51.00
C ASN A 60 21.54 8.30 -49.70
N CYS A 61 21.97 7.24 -49.00
CA CYS A 61 22.95 7.32 -47.91
C CYS A 61 24.35 7.02 -48.48
N LYS A 62 25.06 8.07 -48.89
CA LYS A 62 26.52 8.06 -49.08
C LYS A 62 27.10 9.04 -48.06
N ASP A 63 28.25 8.69 -47.53
CA ASP A 63 29.04 9.42 -46.53
C ASP A 63 28.83 8.97 -45.07
N LEU A 64 29.12 7.69 -44.80
CA LEU A 64 29.53 7.24 -43.46
C LEU A 64 31.04 7.44 -43.31
N GLU A 65 31.37 8.64 -42.86
CA GLU A 65 32.70 9.03 -42.41
C GLU A 65 33.09 8.21 -41.17
N THR A 66 34.30 7.64 -41.21
CA THR A 66 34.96 6.86 -40.17
C THR A 66 34.98 7.61 -38.83
N GLN A 67 33.99 7.36 -37.97
CA GLN A 67 34.07 7.75 -36.57
C GLN A 67 35.10 6.86 -35.85
N PRO A 68 36.02 7.44 -35.07
CA PRO A 68 36.99 6.68 -34.30
C PRO A 68 36.27 5.74 -33.32
N LEU A 69 36.70 4.49 -33.33
CA LEU A 69 36.23 3.41 -32.47
C LEU A 69 36.45 3.82 -31.00
N LEU A 70 35.45 4.48 -30.40
CA LEU A 70 35.42 4.78 -28.98
C LEU A 70 35.45 3.45 -28.24
N THR A 71 36.62 3.12 -27.69
CA THR A 71 36.82 1.95 -26.83
C THR A 71 35.74 1.95 -25.76
N PRO A 72 34.99 0.85 -25.58
CA PRO A 72 33.90 0.78 -24.63
C PRO A 72 34.47 1.01 -23.22
N THR A 73 34.19 2.18 -22.66
CA THR A 73 34.53 2.52 -21.29
C THR A 73 33.78 1.55 -20.38
N LYS A 74 34.55 0.59 -19.84
CA LYS A 74 34.10 -0.43 -18.88
C LYS A 74 33.62 0.27 -17.60
N GLY A 75 32.34 0.59 -17.55
CA GLY A 75 31.72 1.20 -16.37
C GLY A 75 30.30 1.73 -16.59
N LEU A 76 29.61 1.27 -17.64
CA LEU A 76 28.22 1.65 -17.89
C LEU A 76 27.34 1.16 -16.73
N VAL A 77 26.90 2.11 -15.91
CA VAL A 77 25.83 1.92 -14.93
C VAL A 77 24.62 1.39 -15.70
N ASN A 78 24.16 0.18 -15.35
CA ASN A 78 22.99 -0.42 -15.98
C ASN A 78 21.78 0.48 -15.73
N VAL A 79 21.36 1.22 -16.76
CA VAL A 79 20.14 2.00 -16.74
C VAL A 79 18.98 1.04 -16.48
N VAL A 80 18.17 1.33 -15.45
CA VAL A 80 16.97 0.54 -15.17
C VAL A 80 16.08 0.54 -16.42
N PRO A 81 15.76 -0.64 -16.98
CA PRO A 81 14.86 -0.73 -18.14
C PRO A 81 13.52 -0.09 -17.80
N ASP A 82 12.92 0.64 -18.75
CA ASP A 82 11.62 1.29 -18.53
C ASP A 82 10.52 0.27 -18.15
N GLU A 83 10.67 -0.99 -18.56
CA GLU A 83 9.76 -2.09 -18.21
C GLU A 83 9.81 -2.52 -16.74
N ASP A 84 10.87 -2.16 -16.02
CA ASP A 84 11.03 -2.44 -14.60
C ASP A 84 10.52 -1.27 -13.74
N LEU A 85 10.28 -0.09 -14.31
CA LEU A 85 9.80 1.08 -13.56
C LEU A 85 8.34 0.89 -13.13
N PHE A 86 7.99 1.36 -11.93
CA PHE A 86 6.61 1.24 -11.42
C PHE A 86 5.63 2.13 -12.19
N LEU A 87 6.09 3.30 -12.64
CA LEU A 87 5.40 4.18 -13.56
C LEU A 87 6.37 4.57 -14.69
N PRO A 88 5.89 4.71 -15.94
CA PRO A 88 6.71 5.21 -17.02
C PRO A 88 7.30 6.60 -16.68
N ARG A 89 8.49 6.88 -17.20
CA ARG A 89 9.16 8.16 -16.96
C ARG A 89 8.30 9.32 -17.46
N GLY A 90 8.22 10.37 -16.66
CA GLY A 90 7.46 11.57 -17.01
C GLY A 90 5.95 11.47 -16.78
N THR A 91 5.42 10.29 -16.38
CA THR A 91 4.02 10.13 -16.04
C THR A 91 3.67 10.95 -14.80
N LYS A 92 2.90 12.01 -14.99
CA LYS A 92 2.42 12.87 -13.90
C LYS A 92 1.17 12.34 -13.21
N HIS A 93 0.43 11.45 -13.86
CA HIS A 93 -0.86 10.95 -13.42
C HIS A 93 -0.99 9.46 -13.68
N ALA A 94 -1.44 8.71 -12.68
CA ALA A 94 -1.57 7.26 -12.71
C ALA A 94 -3.00 6.86 -12.28
N PRO A 95 -3.93 6.67 -13.23
CA PRO A 95 -5.35 6.47 -12.92
C PRO A 95 -5.64 5.31 -11.97
N PHE A 96 -4.87 4.22 -12.04
CA PHE A 96 -5.06 3.07 -11.16
C PHE A 96 -4.81 3.38 -9.67
N LEU A 97 -3.91 4.33 -9.35
CA LEU A 97 -3.70 4.78 -7.98
C LEU A 97 -4.93 5.51 -7.44
N ASP A 98 -5.52 6.34 -8.29
CA ASP A 98 -6.73 7.10 -7.97
C ASP A 98 -7.93 6.18 -7.78
N ILE A 99 -8.15 5.23 -8.69
CA ILE A 99 -9.20 4.21 -8.58
C ILE A 99 -9.01 3.39 -7.29
N THR A 100 -7.80 2.92 -7.03
CA THR A 100 -7.49 2.16 -5.81
C THR A 100 -7.85 2.97 -4.57
N ARG A 101 -7.44 4.24 -4.50
CA ARG A 101 -7.78 5.13 -3.39
C ARG A 101 -9.27 5.32 -3.22
N ILE A 102 -9.99 5.60 -4.32
CA ILE A 102 -11.45 5.80 -4.32
C ILE A 102 -12.15 4.55 -3.77
N CYS A 103 -11.79 3.37 -4.28
CA CYS A 103 -12.35 2.09 -3.82
C CYS A 103 -12.03 1.83 -2.35
N CYS A 104 -10.78 2.06 -1.92
CA CYS A 104 -10.40 1.84 -0.53
C CYS A 104 -11.15 2.76 0.42
N VAL A 105 -11.28 4.05 0.09
CA VAL A 105 -12.05 5.00 0.91
C VAL A 105 -13.52 4.61 0.98
N ALA A 106 -14.12 4.18 -0.14
CA ALA A 106 -15.49 3.69 -0.14
C ALA A 106 -15.65 2.46 0.77
N CYS A 107 -14.70 1.52 0.73
CA CYS A 107 -14.71 0.34 1.60
C CYS A 107 -14.55 0.71 3.08
N VAL A 108 -13.68 1.66 3.42
CA VAL A 108 -13.54 2.18 4.79
C VAL A 108 -14.83 2.84 5.27
N ALA A 109 -15.48 3.64 4.42
CA ALA A 109 -16.76 4.24 4.76
C ALA A 109 -17.82 3.16 5.03
N ILE A 110 -17.92 2.13 4.17
CA ILE A 110 -18.81 0.97 4.35
C ILE A 110 -18.55 0.28 5.68
N ASP A 111 -17.30 -0.02 6.00
CA ASP A 111 -16.91 -0.70 7.23
C ASP A 111 -17.29 0.12 8.48
N HIS A 112 -17.07 1.44 8.44
CA HIS A 112 -17.45 2.34 9.53
C HIS A 112 -18.96 2.56 9.66
N GLY A 113 -19.69 2.56 8.55
CA GLY A 113 -21.15 2.71 8.51
C GLY A 113 -21.90 1.43 8.90
N TYR A 114 -21.30 0.26 8.68
CA TYR A 114 -21.86 -1.03 9.05
C TYR A 114 -20.76 -2.00 9.50
N ARG A 115 -20.36 -1.95 10.78
CA ARG A 115 -19.24 -2.73 11.34
C ARG A 115 -19.34 -4.25 11.14
N HIS A 116 -20.55 -4.79 11.02
CA HIS A 116 -20.73 -6.21 10.71
C HIS A 116 -20.24 -6.56 9.30
N PHE A 117 -20.19 -5.61 8.38
CA PHE A 117 -19.69 -5.83 7.03
C PHE A 117 -18.24 -6.34 7.06
N GLY A 118 -17.33 -5.64 7.74
CA GLY A 118 -15.94 -6.09 7.82
C GLY A 118 -15.77 -7.37 8.61
N LEU A 119 -16.60 -7.62 9.62
CA LEU A 119 -16.56 -8.88 10.37
C LEU A 119 -16.84 -10.10 9.48
N TRP A 120 -17.82 -9.99 8.57
CA TRP A 120 -18.20 -11.09 7.68
C TRP A 120 -17.45 -11.12 6.35
N ASN A 121 -16.91 -9.98 5.92
CA ASN A 121 -16.24 -9.83 4.63
C ASN A 121 -14.76 -9.48 4.84
N THR A 122 -14.08 -10.26 5.69
CA THR A 122 -12.65 -10.10 6.02
C THR A 122 -11.79 -9.91 4.77
N LEU A 123 -11.96 -10.77 3.77
CA LEU A 123 -11.24 -10.70 2.50
C LEU A 123 -11.53 -9.41 1.71
N PHE A 124 -12.74 -8.86 1.82
CA PHE A 124 -13.16 -7.69 1.06
C PHE A 124 -12.71 -6.38 1.70
N THR A 125 -12.62 -6.29 3.02
CA THR A 125 -12.27 -5.03 3.70
C THR A 125 -10.95 -5.02 4.45
N GLN A 126 -10.44 -6.15 4.91
CA GLN A 126 -9.32 -6.17 5.85
C GLN A 126 -7.99 -6.56 5.20
N ASP A 127 -8.03 -7.46 4.23
CA ASP A 127 -6.81 -8.08 3.69
C ASP A 127 -6.12 -7.22 2.62
N TRP A 128 -6.80 -6.23 2.04
CA TRP A 128 -6.20 -5.39 1.00
C TRP A 128 -6.48 -3.90 1.13
N VAL A 129 -7.60 -3.47 1.72
CA VAL A 129 -7.98 -2.04 1.70
C VAL A 129 -6.95 -1.18 2.42
N LEU A 130 -6.63 -1.52 3.66
CA LEU A 130 -5.67 -0.75 4.45
C LEU A 130 -4.26 -0.88 3.86
N GLN A 131 -3.94 -2.07 3.36
CA GLN A 131 -2.64 -2.37 2.78
C GLN A 131 -2.39 -1.55 1.51
N TYR A 132 -3.38 -1.51 0.61
CA TYR A 132 -3.34 -0.70 -0.60
C TYR A 132 -3.32 0.79 -0.29
N LEU A 133 -4.05 1.25 0.74
CA LEU A 133 -3.94 2.63 1.19
C LEU A 133 -2.50 3.00 1.57
N TYR A 134 -1.83 2.17 2.38
CA TYR A 134 -0.42 2.43 2.74
C TYR A 134 0.53 2.37 1.56
N LEU A 135 0.35 1.42 0.63
CA LEU A 135 1.13 1.36 -0.62
C LEU A 135 0.94 2.62 -1.47
N VAL A 136 -0.31 3.03 -1.70
CA VAL A 136 -0.64 4.25 -2.45
C VAL A 136 -0.01 5.46 -1.77
N CYS A 137 -0.09 5.56 -0.44
CA CYS A 137 0.57 6.62 0.33
C CYS A 137 2.09 6.61 0.14
N GLY A 138 2.73 5.44 0.13
CA GLY A 138 4.16 5.29 -0.14
C GLY A 138 4.56 5.79 -1.53
N VAL A 139 3.82 5.36 -2.55
CA VAL A 139 4.00 5.79 -3.94
C VAL A 139 3.78 7.30 -4.08
N CYS A 140 2.69 7.84 -3.52
CA CYS A 140 2.39 9.27 -3.57
C CYS A 140 3.43 10.11 -2.82
N PHE A 141 3.95 9.62 -1.68
CA PHE A 141 5.02 10.28 -0.95
C PHE A 141 6.31 10.35 -1.78
N ALA A 142 6.65 9.26 -2.46
CA ALA A 142 7.78 9.19 -3.37
C ALA A 142 7.64 10.19 -4.55
N MET A 143 6.45 10.22 -5.17
CA MET A 143 6.08 11.10 -6.28
C MET A 143 6.08 12.59 -5.91
N SER A 144 5.71 12.92 -4.67
CA SER A 144 5.58 14.30 -4.22
C SER A 144 6.87 15.08 -4.43
N ARG A 145 6.78 16.33 -4.90
CA ARG A 145 7.94 17.25 -4.96
C ARG A 145 8.00 18.21 -3.78
N ARG A 146 6.97 18.20 -2.92
CA ARG A 146 6.90 19.08 -1.75
C ARG A 146 7.97 18.70 -0.73
N SER A 147 8.46 19.71 -0.01
CA SER A 147 9.24 19.52 1.21
C SER A 147 8.44 18.70 2.22
N LEU A 148 9.14 18.07 3.17
CA LEU A 148 8.48 17.31 4.25
C LEU A 148 7.48 18.20 4.98
N LEU A 149 7.89 19.41 5.41
CA LEU A 149 7.00 20.36 6.08
C LEU A 149 5.76 20.71 5.25
N GLY A 150 5.91 20.97 3.95
CA GLY A 150 4.77 21.28 3.08
C GLY A 150 3.84 20.09 2.83
N TYR A 151 4.34 18.86 3.02
CA TYR A 151 3.54 17.64 3.00
C TYR A 151 2.79 17.47 4.34
N GLU A 152 3.49 17.62 5.47
CA GLU A 152 2.92 17.55 6.82
C GLU A 152 1.82 18.59 7.04
N MET A 153 2.04 19.85 6.66
CA MET A 153 1.04 20.91 6.82
C MET A 153 -0.25 20.63 6.05
N ARG A 154 -0.14 19.97 4.89
CA ARG A 154 -1.32 19.56 4.11
C ARG A 154 -2.09 18.44 4.83
N LEU A 155 -1.38 17.45 5.38
CA LEU A 155 -2.00 16.38 6.16
C LEU A 155 -2.64 16.93 7.45
N ALA A 156 -1.96 17.84 8.15
CA ALA A 156 -2.47 18.51 9.33
C ALA A 156 -3.77 19.30 9.04
N ALA A 157 -3.85 19.98 7.90
CA ALA A 157 -5.08 20.64 7.48
C ALA A 157 -6.25 19.65 7.30
N TYR A 158 -6.01 18.51 6.65
CA TYR A 158 -7.03 17.45 6.51
C TYR A 158 -7.41 16.83 7.85
N LEU A 159 -6.45 16.65 8.75
CA LEU A 159 -6.67 16.16 10.11
C LEU A 159 -7.61 17.09 10.88
N VAL A 160 -7.32 18.40 10.88
CA VAL A 160 -8.16 19.41 11.54
C VAL A 160 -9.58 19.42 10.97
N ILE A 161 -9.72 19.43 9.63
CA ILE A 161 -11.04 19.41 8.98
C ILE A 161 -11.82 18.15 9.37
N GLY A 162 -11.21 16.97 9.30
CA GLY A 162 -11.88 15.71 9.65
C GLY A 162 -12.28 15.64 11.13
N ILE A 163 -11.43 16.11 12.05
CA ILE A 163 -11.75 16.19 13.48
C ILE A 163 -12.93 17.13 13.71
N LEU A 164 -12.95 18.30 13.07
CA LEU A 164 -14.06 19.26 13.18
C LEU A 164 -15.36 18.65 12.66
N MET A 165 -15.35 17.95 11.52
CA MET A 165 -16.54 17.29 10.98
C MET A 165 -17.05 16.18 11.91
N ASN A 166 -16.17 15.34 12.45
CA ASN A 166 -16.54 14.33 13.44
C ASN A 166 -17.13 14.97 14.68
N TRP A 167 -16.49 16.01 15.22
CA TRP A 167 -16.96 16.74 16.39
C TRP A 167 -18.35 17.35 16.17
N LEU A 168 -18.59 17.98 15.00
CA LEU A 168 -19.91 18.47 14.62
C LEU A 168 -20.96 17.35 14.59
N GLY A 169 -20.58 16.16 14.10
CA GLY A 169 -21.43 14.95 14.18
C GLY A 169 -21.87 14.64 15.60
N TRP A 170 -20.93 14.61 16.55
CA TRP A 170 -21.22 14.35 17.97
C TRP A 170 -22.10 15.43 18.59
N VAL A 171 -21.82 16.70 18.31
CA VAL A 171 -22.61 17.83 18.82
C VAL A 171 -24.05 17.77 18.28
N ALA A 172 -24.20 17.50 16.98
CA ALA A 172 -25.51 17.43 16.32
C ALA A 172 -26.38 16.29 16.85
N THR A 173 -25.79 15.17 17.24
CA THR A 173 -26.52 14.02 17.81
C THR A 173 -26.67 14.08 19.33
N GLY A 174 -26.13 15.12 19.98
CA GLY A 174 -26.18 15.26 21.45
C GLY A 174 -25.33 14.24 22.21
N GLU A 175 -24.31 13.67 21.57
CA GLU A 175 -23.41 12.69 22.20
C GLU A 175 -22.40 13.39 23.12
N ASP A 176 -21.99 12.72 24.21
CA ASP A 176 -21.03 13.27 25.17
C ASP A 176 -19.59 13.20 24.66
N TRP A 177 -19.24 14.15 23.79
CA TRP A 177 -17.89 14.29 23.24
C TRP A 177 -16.86 14.74 24.27
N LYS A 178 -17.29 15.36 25.39
CA LYS A 178 -16.36 15.87 26.41
C LYS A 178 -15.71 14.72 27.14
N SER A 179 -16.49 13.72 27.55
CA SER A 179 -15.95 12.50 28.16
C SER A 179 -15.33 11.53 27.13
N ASN A 180 -15.67 11.66 25.85
CA ASN A 180 -15.24 10.77 24.76
C ASN A 180 -14.41 11.47 23.68
N THR A 181 -13.59 12.45 24.04
CA THR A 181 -12.81 13.28 23.09
C THR A 181 -11.93 12.44 22.17
N PHE A 182 -11.41 11.33 22.70
CA PHE A 182 -10.58 10.41 21.93
C PHE A 182 -11.34 9.78 20.75
N ASN A 183 -12.61 9.39 20.91
CA ASN A 183 -13.40 8.79 19.84
C ASN A 183 -13.69 9.75 18.68
N VAL A 184 -13.75 11.05 18.97
CA VAL A 184 -13.87 12.13 17.96
C VAL A 184 -12.62 12.16 17.06
N ILE A 185 -11.44 12.00 17.67
CA ILE A 185 -10.14 12.07 16.99
C ILE A 185 -9.79 10.73 16.31
N PHE A 186 -10.17 9.60 16.91
CA PHE A 186 -9.72 8.26 16.54
C PHE A 186 -9.93 7.92 15.05
N HIS A 187 -11.05 8.34 14.46
CA HIS A 187 -11.34 8.07 13.05
C HIS A 187 -10.35 8.75 12.08
N MET A 188 -9.60 9.75 12.54
CA MET A 188 -8.56 10.43 11.78
C MET A 188 -7.14 9.93 12.06
N TRP A 189 -6.99 8.89 12.89
CA TRP A 189 -5.68 8.35 13.26
C TRP A 189 -4.87 7.83 12.06
N PHE A 190 -5.53 7.43 10.98
CA PHE A 190 -4.86 7.09 9.73
C PHE A 190 -3.98 8.26 9.23
N ILE A 191 -4.46 9.51 9.25
CA ILE A 191 -3.65 10.67 8.86
C ILE A 191 -2.46 10.85 9.82
N VAL A 192 -2.70 10.73 11.13
CA VAL A 192 -1.63 10.84 12.15
C VAL A 192 -0.53 9.81 11.89
N GLY A 193 -0.91 8.56 11.61
CA GLY A 193 0.02 7.51 11.20
C GLY A 193 0.81 7.89 9.95
N LEU A 194 0.15 8.42 8.91
CA LEU A 194 0.83 8.86 7.68
C LEU A 194 1.84 9.99 7.93
N MET A 195 1.54 10.94 8.82
CA MET A 195 2.47 12.00 9.21
C MET A 195 3.72 11.41 9.87
N LEU A 196 3.54 10.52 10.84
CA LEU A 196 4.64 9.84 11.53
C LEU A 196 5.48 9.00 10.56
N TYR A 197 4.85 8.28 9.63
CA TYR A 197 5.56 7.48 8.63
C TYR A 197 6.32 8.35 7.63
N ALA A 198 5.73 9.47 7.18
CA ALA A 198 6.41 10.39 6.27
C ALA A 198 7.66 10.99 6.92
N ILE A 199 7.61 11.34 8.21
CA ILE A 199 8.77 11.77 8.98
C ILE A 199 9.81 10.65 9.07
N ALA A 200 9.41 9.44 9.48
CA ALA A 200 10.31 8.29 9.62
C ALA A 200 10.98 7.89 8.30
N LEU A 201 10.25 7.96 7.18
CA LEU A 201 10.73 7.58 5.85
C LEU A 201 11.40 8.74 5.08
N ALA A 202 11.41 9.97 5.60
CA ALA A 202 12.02 11.11 4.91
C ALA A 202 13.53 10.93 4.60
N PRO A 203 14.36 10.40 5.52
CA PRO A 203 15.76 10.10 5.21
C PRO A 203 15.89 9.06 4.10
N LEU A 204 15.07 8.01 4.15
CA LEU A 204 15.06 6.93 3.18
C LEU A 204 14.63 7.43 1.79
N ARG A 205 13.60 8.27 1.71
CA ARG A 205 13.17 8.92 0.46
C ARG A 205 14.29 9.74 -0.17
N SER A 206 15.04 10.48 0.64
CA SER A 206 16.19 11.27 0.18
C SER A 206 17.32 10.39 -0.32
N TYR A 207 17.59 9.27 0.35
CA TYR A 207 18.53 8.25 -0.12
C TYR A 207 18.10 7.63 -1.45
N LEU A 208 16.85 7.17 -1.55
CA LEU A 208 16.30 6.53 -2.74
C LEU A 208 16.31 7.45 -3.97
N ARG A 209 16.09 8.75 -3.80
CA ARG A 209 16.25 9.74 -4.88
C ARG A 209 17.67 9.81 -5.41
N ARG A 210 18.67 9.82 -4.52
CA ARG A 210 20.08 9.80 -4.93
C ARG A 210 20.43 8.51 -5.67
N VAL A 211 19.95 7.36 -5.18
CA VAL A 211 20.14 6.07 -5.86
C VAL A 211 19.50 6.11 -7.25
N GLN A 212 18.27 6.62 -7.35
CA GLN A 212 17.57 6.78 -8.62
C GLN A 212 18.36 7.68 -9.58
N GLU A 213 18.81 8.86 -9.16
CA GLU A 213 19.62 9.78 -9.98
C GLU A 213 20.90 9.13 -10.50
N MET A 214 21.62 8.41 -9.64
CA MET A 214 22.83 7.66 -10.01
C MET A 214 22.53 6.57 -11.05
N SER A 215 21.44 5.80 -10.88
CA SER A 215 21.03 4.76 -11.82
C SER A 215 20.61 5.31 -13.20
N HIS A 216 20.28 6.60 -13.29
CA HIS A 216 19.93 7.25 -14.55
C HIS A 216 21.14 7.88 -15.27
N GLY A 217 22.35 7.75 -14.72
CA GLY A 217 23.55 8.37 -15.29
C GLY A 217 23.49 9.90 -15.32
N ARG A 218 22.60 10.53 -14.55
CA ARG A 218 22.53 11.97 -14.46
C ARG A 218 23.68 12.42 -13.55
N PRO A 219 24.64 13.24 -14.04
CA PRO A 219 25.68 13.76 -13.16
C PRO A 219 25.00 14.54 -12.01
N PRO A 220 25.48 14.41 -10.76
CA PRO A 220 24.95 15.17 -9.64
C PRO A 220 24.95 16.65 -10.03
N GLN A 221 23.78 17.28 -10.06
CA GLN A 221 23.71 18.73 -10.18
C GLN A 221 24.27 19.29 -8.87
N LEU A 222 25.53 19.73 -8.90
CA LEU A 222 26.11 20.49 -7.80
C LEU A 222 25.16 21.68 -7.52
N PRO A 223 24.83 21.96 -6.25
CA PRO A 223 23.98 23.08 -5.91
C PRO A 223 24.56 24.34 -6.56
N ALA A 224 23.75 25.04 -7.35
CA ALA A 224 24.17 26.17 -8.18
C ALA A 224 24.57 27.43 -7.39
N ASP A 225 24.82 27.31 -6.09
CA ASP A 225 25.01 28.41 -5.15
C ASP A 225 26.49 28.73 -4.86
N SER A 226 27.39 28.52 -5.83
CA SER A 226 28.75 29.05 -5.72
C SER A 226 29.12 29.84 -6.96
N ASP A 227 28.61 31.07 -7.05
CA ASP A 227 29.13 32.17 -7.88
C ASP A 227 30.52 32.63 -7.37
N GLY A 228 31.40 31.67 -7.07
CA GLY A 228 32.80 31.92 -6.77
C GLY A 228 33.58 32.06 -8.07
N PRO A 229 34.48 33.06 -8.18
CA PRO A 229 35.22 33.31 -9.41
C PRO A 229 36.04 32.08 -9.84
N GLU A 230 35.88 31.76 -11.12
CA GLU A 230 36.49 30.66 -11.85
C GLU A 230 38.00 30.56 -11.60
N HIS A 231 38.42 29.58 -10.79
CA HIS A 231 39.79 29.08 -10.84
C HIS A 231 39.83 27.59 -11.18
N THR A 232 39.91 27.36 -12.50
CA THR A 232 40.73 26.33 -13.16
C THR A 232 41.21 25.17 -12.28
N SER A 233 40.46 24.06 -12.26
CA SER A 233 41.05 22.73 -12.05
C SER A 233 40.13 21.62 -12.59
N GLY A 234 40.31 21.29 -13.88
CA GLY A 234 39.66 20.17 -14.59
C GLY A 234 39.99 18.77 -14.08
N VAL A 235 40.36 18.63 -12.79
CA VAL A 235 40.80 17.38 -12.16
C VAL A 235 39.69 16.74 -11.30
N SER A 236 38.64 17.47 -10.90
CA SER A 236 37.64 16.92 -9.96
C SER A 236 36.57 16.03 -10.61
N VAL A 237 36.22 16.28 -11.88
CA VAL A 237 35.13 15.55 -12.57
C VAL A 237 35.51 14.10 -12.89
N ALA A 238 36.79 13.85 -13.20
CA ALA A 238 37.29 12.49 -13.47
C ALA A 238 37.30 11.61 -12.20
N ARG A 239 37.53 12.19 -11.01
CA ARG A 239 37.60 11.45 -9.75
C ARG A 239 36.23 10.98 -9.27
N HIS A 240 35.17 11.74 -9.52
CA HIS A 240 33.81 11.35 -9.14
C HIS A 240 33.26 10.20 -10.00
N SER A 241 33.63 10.17 -11.28
CA SER A 241 33.21 9.13 -12.22
C SER A 241 33.81 7.75 -11.87
N GLN A 242 35.02 7.70 -11.30
CA GLN A 242 35.64 6.45 -10.84
C GLN A 242 35.00 5.86 -9.58
N VAL A 243 34.47 6.68 -8.67
CA VAL A 243 33.82 6.20 -7.44
C VAL A 243 32.50 5.50 -7.76
N VAL A 244 31.77 5.97 -8.78
CA VAL A 244 30.46 5.39 -9.16
C VAL A 244 30.62 4.08 -9.95
N ALA A 245 31.65 3.96 -10.79
CA ALA A 245 31.93 2.72 -11.53
C ALA A 245 32.39 1.55 -10.62
N ALA A 246 32.82 1.83 -9.38
CA ALA A 246 33.33 0.83 -8.44
C ALA A 246 32.24 0.19 -7.54
N VAL A 247 30.99 0.64 -7.61
CA VAL A 247 29.91 0.13 -6.72
C VAL A 247 29.29 -1.18 -7.21
N GLY A 248 29.61 -1.61 -8.44
CA GLY A 248 29.23 -2.93 -8.94
C GLY A 248 30.25 -3.98 -8.51
N PHE A 249 30.14 -4.49 -7.29
CA PHE A 249 30.89 -5.65 -6.86
C PHE A 249 30.69 -6.82 -7.84
N LYS A 250 31.70 -7.15 -8.65
CA LYS A 250 31.83 -8.47 -9.30
C LYS A 250 32.26 -9.51 -8.26
N GLU A 251 31.63 -9.49 -7.10
CA GLU A 251 31.99 -10.38 -6.01
C GLU A 251 31.41 -11.77 -6.28
N GLU A 252 32.07 -12.77 -5.72
CA GLU A 252 31.58 -14.14 -5.69
C GLU A 252 30.22 -14.19 -5.00
N ALA A 253 29.27 -14.95 -5.56
CA ALA A 253 27.87 -14.97 -5.11
C ALA A 253 27.70 -15.22 -3.60
N TRP A 254 28.61 -15.97 -2.97
CA TRP A 254 28.57 -16.24 -1.53
C TRP A 254 28.77 -14.97 -0.69
N ARG A 255 29.54 -13.97 -1.15
CA ARG A 255 29.75 -12.72 -0.42
C ARG A 255 28.48 -11.87 -0.43
N VAL A 256 27.78 -11.83 -1.56
CA VAL A 256 26.46 -11.21 -1.68
C VAL A 256 25.49 -11.82 -0.68
N VAL A 257 25.41 -13.16 -0.66
CA VAL A 257 24.56 -13.91 0.27
C VAL A 257 24.96 -13.62 1.71
N PHE A 258 26.26 -13.65 2.03
CA PHE A 258 26.76 -13.40 3.38
C PHE A 258 26.45 -11.98 3.86
N VAL A 259 26.65 -10.96 3.03
CA VAL A 259 26.34 -9.56 3.38
C VAL A 259 24.84 -9.40 3.58
N VAL A 260 24.02 -9.83 2.63
CA VAL A 260 22.56 -9.64 2.69
C VAL A 260 21.94 -10.44 3.83
N ILE A 261 22.14 -11.75 3.88
CA ILE A 261 21.55 -12.62 4.89
C ILE A 261 22.20 -12.37 6.25
N GLY A 262 23.53 -12.23 6.30
CA GLY A 262 24.26 -11.96 7.53
C GLY A 262 23.89 -10.61 8.15
N GLY A 263 23.63 -9.59 7.35
CA GLY A 263 23.14 -8.30 7.83
C GLY A 263 21.73 -8.36 8.41
N VAL A 264 20.80 -9.06 7.75
CA VAL A 264 19.44 -9.29 8.27
C VAL A 264 19.49 -10.11 9.57
N ALA A 265 20.32 -11.15 9.63
CA ALA A 265 20.53 -11.95 10.83
C ALA A 265 21.14 -11.13 11.96
N PHE A 266 22.15 -10.30 11.67
CA PHE A 266 22.77 -9.40 12.63
C PHE A 266 21.75 -8.43 13.23
N ILE A 267 20.91 -7.79 12.41
CA ILE A 267 19.83 -6.91 12.89
C ILE A 267 18.86 -7.68 13.79
N SER A 268 18.49 -8.90 13.40
CA SER A 268 17.60 -9.75 14.20
C SER A 268 18.18 -10.07 15.57
N ILE A 269 19.45 -10.46 15.62
CA ILE A 269 20.17 -10.71 16.88
C ILE A 269 20.30 -9.42 17.69
N PHE A 270 20.65 -8.31 17.06
CA PHE A 270 20.81 -7.02 17.73
C PHE A 270 19.51 -6.56 18.38
N CYS A 271 18.39 -6.58 17.65
CA CYS A 271 17.09 -6.22 18.22
C CYS A 271 16.72 -7.15 19.39
N LYS A 272 16.88 -8.47 19.21
CA LYS A 272 16.54 -9.45 20.24
C LYS A 272 17.42 -9.43 21.48
N VAL A 273 18.70 -9.08 21.35
CA VAL A 273 19.63 -9.06 22.49
C VAL A 273 19.70 -7.68 23.12
N VAL A 274 19.85 -6.64 22.31
CA VAL A 274 20.11 -5.28 22.79
C VAL A 274 18.81 -4.51 23.01
N LEU A 275 17.89 -4.48 22.04
CA LEU A 275 16.65 -3.70 22.19
C LEU A 275 15.70 -4.33 23.19
N ASP A 276 15.54 -5.67 23.20
CA ASP A 276 14.69 -6.34 24.20
C ASP A 276 15.19 -6.05 25.63
N HIS A 277 16.50 -6.05 25.84
CA HIS A 277 17.09 -5.74 27.15
C HIS A 277 16.89 -4.26 27.52
N LEU A 278 17.18 -3.34 26.59
CA LEU A 278 16.95 -1.91 26.81
C LEU A 278 15.49 -1.61 27.13
N PHE A 279 14.56 -2.21 26.40
CA PHE A 279 13.15 -2.01 26.67
C PHE A 279 12.67 -2.67 27.96
N GLY A 280 13.26 -3.80 28.36
CA GLY A 280 13.04 -4.38 29.67
C GLY A 280 13.38 -3.41 30.80
N LEU A 281 14.45 -2.62 30.65
CA LEU A 281 14.83 -1.57 31.61
C LEU A 281 13.87 -0.38 31.60
N LEU A 282 13.32 -0.02 30.43
CA LEU A 282 12.40 1.11 30.26
C LEU A 282 10.94 0.77 30.63
N GLY A 283 10.58 -0.52 30.64
CA GLY A 283 9.22 -1.01 30.87
C GLY A 283 8.46 -0.36 32.03
N PRO A 284 9.02 -0.30 33.25
CA PRO A 284 8.35 0.31 34.40
C PRO A 284 8.08 1.81 34.24
N ALA A 285 9.04 2.55 33.67
CA ALA A 285 8.87 3.99 33.43
C ALA A 285 7.75 4.25 32.41
N PHE A 286 7.67 3.42 31.36
CA PHE A 286 6.60 3.51 30.37
C PHE A 286 5.24 3.11 30.92
N ALA A 287 5.14 2.07 31.77
CA ALA A 287 3.88 1.72 32.43
C ALA A 287 3.32 2.92 33.22
N THR A 288 4.21 3.60 33.95
CA THR A 288 3.87 4.81 34.73
C THR A 288 3.45 5.96 33.82
N PHE A 289 4.15 6.15 32.70
CA PHE A 289 3.78 7.17 31.72
C PHE A 289 2.42 6.90 31.09
N TRP A 290 2.13 5.67 30.66
CA TRP A 290 0.87 5.35 29.99
C TRP A 290 -0.34 5.39 30.91
N THR A 291 -0.19 4.93 32.15
CA THR A 291 -1.24 5.06 33.16
C THR A 291 -1.58 6.53 33.46
N SER A 292 -0.61 7.45 33.32
CA SER A 292 -0.85 8.89 33.45
C SER A 292 -1.71 9.48 32.31
N LEU A 293 -1.77 8.83 31.15
CA LEU A 293 -2.61 9.28 30.01
C LEU A 293 -4.09 8.84 30.13
N GLY A 294 -4.44 8.08 31.17
CA GLY A 294 -5.82 7.71 31.48
C GLY A 294 -6.47 6.77 30.47
N SER A 295 -7.80 6.90 30.28
CA SER A 295 -8.62 5.98 29.48
C SER A 295 -8.20 5.88 28.01
N GLY A 296 -7.58 6.92 27.46
CA GLY A 296 -7.07 6.92 26.09
C GLY A 296 -5.98 5.86 25.86
N ALA A 297 -5.12 5.60 26.85
CA ALA A 297 -4.09 4.57 26.75
C ALA A 297 -4.69 3.16 26.73
N SER A 298 -5.70 2.91 27.57
CA SER A 298 -6.38 1.60 27.64
C SER A 298 -7.09 1.23 26.34
N PHE A 299 -7.60 2.21 25.60
CA PHE A 299 -8.25 1.98 24.30
C PHE A 299 -7.28 1.37 23.28
N TRP A 300 -6.02 1.80 23.31
CA TRP A 300 -4.97 1.24 22.45
C TRP A 300 -4.42 -0.10 22.96
N GLY A 301 -4.91 -0.61 24.08
CA GLY A 301 -4.34 -1.77 24.76
C GLY A 301 -2.96 -1.49 25.34
N LEU A 302 -2.58 -0.21 25.52
CA LEU A 302 -1.26 0.11 26.07
C LEU A 302 -1.11 -0.49 27.47
N PRO A 303 0.10 -0.99 27.80
CA PRO A 303 0.33 -1.74 29.02
C PRO A 303 0.06 -0.87 30.25
N SER A 304 -0.69 -1.45 31.20
CA SER A 304 -1.05 -0.80 32.46
C SER A 304 -0.17 -1.25 33.62
N THR A 305 0.45 -2.43 33.49
CA THR A 305 1.35 -2.99 34.49
C THR A 305 2.79 -3.11 33.97
N PRO A 306 3.81 -3.12 34.85
CA PRO A 306 5.19 -3.34 34.42
C PRO A 306 5.40 -4.65 33.65
N ALA A 307 4.69 -5.71 34.03
CA ALA A 307 4.75 -7.01 33.35
C ALA A 307 4.16 -6.95 31.93
N GLU A 308 3.00 -6.29 31.77
CA GLU A 308 2.42 -6.02 30.45
C GLU A 308 3.35 -5.17 29.60
N SER A 309 4.01 -4.16 30.18
CA SER A 309 4.96 -3.31 29.47
C SER A 309 6.14 -4.10 28.93
N GLN A 310 6.67 -5.05 29.69
CA GLN A 310 7.74 -5.92 29.22
C GLN A 310 7.31 -6.75 28.00
N GLY A 311 6.12 -7.37 28.06
CA GLY A 311 5.57 -8.11 26.92
C GLY A 311 5.35 -7.23 25.69
N PHE A 312 4.71 -6.07 25.88
CA PHE A 312 4.50 -5.07 24.83
C PHE A 312 5.81 -4.67 24.13
N PHE A 313 6.87 -4.43 24.90
CA PHE A 313 8.15 -4.04 24.33
C PHE A 313 8.89 -5.15 23.58
N GLN A 314 8.77 -6.39 24.03
CA GLN A 314 9.31 -7.54 23.29
C GLN A 314 8.62 -7.68 21.93
N GLU A 315 7.32 -7.39 21.86
CA GLU A 315 6.59 -7.33 20.58
C GLU A 315 7.08 -6.16 19.72
N VAL A 316 7.19 -4.95 20.28
CA VAL A 316 7.70 -3.76 19.58
C VAL A 316 9.08 -4.02 19.00
N SER A 317 10.00 -4.63 19.74
CA SER A 317 11.35 -4.98 19.25
C SER A 317 11.30 -5.99 18.10
N THR A 318 10.38 -6.96 18.16
CA THR A 318 10.14 -7.90 17.06
C THR A 318 9.69 -7.16 15.80
N TYR A 319 8.82 -6.15 15.94
CA TYR A 319 8.38 -5.35 14.79
C TYR A 319 9.48 -4.41 14.27
N CYS A 320 10.26 -3.79 15.17
CA CYS A 320 11.43 -3.01 14.81
C CYS A 320 12.46 -3.84 14.03
N THR A 321 12.59 -5.13 14.35
CA THR A 321 13.48 -6.06 13.62
C THR A 321 13.11 -6.11 12.14
N LEU A 322 11.83 -6.33 11.81
CA LEU A 322 11.39 -6.36 10.42
C LEU A 322 11.64 -5.01 9.74
N THR A 323 11.16 -3.91 10.32
CA THR A 323 11.30 -2.58 9.71
C THR A 323 12.78 -2.21 9.50
N ALA A 324 13.65 -2.47 10.48
CA ALA A 324 15.08 -2.22 10.36
C ALA A 324 15.74 -3.11 9.29
N SER A 325 15.34 -4.38 9.19
CA SER A 325 15.84 -5.28 8.15
C SER A 325 15.40 -4.84 6.75
N ASN A 326 14.18 -4.32 6.59
CA ASN A 326 13.70 -3.73 5.33
C ASN A 326 14.52 -2.50 4.94
N VAL A 327 14.76 -1.57 5.87
CA VAL A 327 15.64 -0.41 5.64
C VAL A 327 17.04 -0.86 5.24
N TYR A 328 17.59 -1.87 5.92
CA TYR A 328 18.88 -2.44 5.59
C TYR A 328 18.93 -2.99 4.16
N LEU A 329 17.94 -3.79 3.77
CA LEU A 329 17.84 -4.32 2.40
C LEU A 329 17.78 -3.19 1.38
N ILE A 330 17.00 -2.13 1.63
CA ILE A 330 16.89 -0.99 0.72
C ILE A 330 18.23 -0.25 0.56
N VAL A 331 19.03 -0.18 1.62
CA VAL A 331 20.31 0.53 1.64
C VAL A 331 21.47 -0.33 1.09
N VAL A 332 21.41 -1.65 1.27
CA VAL A 332 22.50 -2.56 0.91
C VAL A 332 22.30 -3.18 -0.47
N MET A 333 21.08 -3.56 -0.85
CA MET A 333 20.82 -4.20 -2.15
C MET A 333 21.33 -3.37 -3.34
N PRO A 334 21.13 -2.04 -3.42
CA PRO A 334 21.67 -1.23 -4.52
C PRO A 334 23.20 -1.17 -4.58
N ARG A 335 23.89 -1.52 -3.49
CA ARG A 335 25.36 -1.58 -3.43
C ARG A 335 25.93 -2.93 -3.81
N VAL A 336 25.12 -3.98 -3.73
CA VAL A 336 25.56 -5.36 -3.94
C VAL A 336 25.08 -5.89 -5.28
N PHE A 337 23.91 -5.47 -5.74
CA PHE A 337 23.34 -5.87 -7.03
C PHE A 337 23.47 -4.75 -8.06
N GLN A 338 23.87 -5.11 -9.28
CA GLN A 338 23.88 -4.18 -10.42
C GLN A 338 22.46 -3.74 -10.82
N GLN A 339 21.46 -4.60 -10.60
CA GLN A 339 20.07 -4.34 -10.92
C GLN A 339 19.32 -3.94 -9.64
N VAL A 340 19.22 -2.62 -9.41
CA VAL A 340 18.58 -2.06 -8.20
C VAL A 340 17.10 -2.44 -8.05
N SER A 341 16.43 -2.83 -9.14
CA SER A 341 15.03 -3.24 -9.17
C SER A 341 14.75 -4.60 -8.49
N PHE A 342 15.78 -5.38 -8.13
CA PHE A 342 15.63 -6.55 -7.25
C PHE A 342 15.38 -6.19 -5.79
N THR A 343 15.73 -4.98 -5.36
CA THR A 343 15.55 -4.51 -3.98
C THR A 343 14.10 -4.65 -3.53
N SER A 344 13.15 -4.25 -4.37
CA SER A 344 11.72 -4.32 -4.09
C SER A 344 11.23 -5.76 -3.86
N TRP A 345 11.76 -6.74 -4.60
CA TRP A 345 11.45 -8.14 -4.39
C TRP A 345 11.97 -8.64 -3.05
N ALA A 346 13.22 -8.30 -2.71
CA ALA A 346 13.83 -8.70 -1.44
C ALA A 346 13.06 -8.15 -0.24
N VAL A 347 12.65 -6.88 -0.27
CA VAL A 347 11.85 -6.25 0.79
C VAL A 347 10.47 -6.92 0.89
N LEU A 348 9.80 -7.18 -0.23
CA LEU A 348 8.49 -7.85 -0.23
C LEU A 348 8.58 -9.26 0.37
N ILE A 349 9.57 -10.05 -0.06
CA ILE A 349 9.81 -11.41 0.45
C ILE A 349 10.13 -11.35 1.94
N ASN A 350 11.01 -10.45 2.38
CA ASN A 350 11.38 -10.31 3.78
C ASN A 350 10.15 -9.98 4.65
N THR A 351 9.32 -9.01 4.25
CA THR A 351 8.09 -8.64 4.95
C THR A 351 7.14 -9.81 5.11
N TYR A 352 6.82 -10.52 4.03
CA TYR A 352 5.79 -11.57 4.07
C TYR A 352 6.29 -12.90 4.63
N LEU A 353 7.54 -13.29 4.39
CA LEU A 353 8.12 -14.42 5.11
C LEU A 353 8.11 -14.14 6.61
N ASN A 354 8.42 -12.90 7.03
CA ASN A 354 8.37 -12.57 8.44
C ASN A 354 6.95 -12.63 9.03
N ARG A 355 5.94 -12.16 8.29
CA ARG A 355 4.54 -12.24 8.74
C ARG A 355 4.02 -13.68 8.82
N MET A 356 4.47 -14.54 7.91
CA MET A 356 4.10 -15.96 7.91
C MET A 356 4.72 -16.73 9.08
N LEU A 357 6.00 -16.48 9.39
CA LEU A 357 6.76 -17.29 10.33
C LEU A 357 6.62 -16.83 11.79
N TRP A 358 6.49 -15.53 12.04
CA TRP A 358 6.46 -14.99 13.40
C TRP A 358 5.08 -14.46 13.77
N TYR A 359 4.69 -14.68 15.03
CA TYR A 359 3.40 -14.17 15.53
C TYR A 359 3.49 -12.66 15.67
N ARG A 360 2.35 -12.02 15.42
CA ARG A 360 2.17 -10.58 15.43
C ARG A 360 0.86 -10.33 16.17
N SER A 361 0.88 -9.51 17.20
CA SER A 361 -0.30 -9.00 17.89
C SER A 361 -0.91 -7.82 17.11
N ALA A 362 -2.03 -7.30 17.61
CA ALA A 362 -2.68 -6.10 17.05
C ALA A 362 -1.73 -4.88 16.96
N PHE A 363 -0.70 -4.83 17.82
CA PHE A 363 0.32 -3.78 17.83
C PHE A 363 1.24 -3.79 16.61
N GLU A 364 1.21 -4.84 15.80
CA GLU A 364 1.96 -4.86 14.54
C GLU A 364 1.40 -3.84 13.55
N ARG A 365 0.09 -3.55 13.59
CA ARG A 365 -0.61 -2.77 12.57
C ARG A 365 0.10 -1.47 12.18
N PRO A 366 0.60 -0.64 13.12
CA PRO A 366 1.34 0.56 12.77
C PRO A 366 2.70 0.27 12.10
N PHE A 367 3.38 -0.81 12.45
CA PHE A 367 4.65 -1.19 11.83
C PHE A 367 4.43 -1.77 10.43
N HIS A 368 3.41 -2.62 10.27
CA HIS A 368 3.03 -3.14 8.96
C HIS A 368 2.62 -2.03 8.00
N GLY A 369 1.87 -1.03 8.48
CA GLY A 369 1.55 0.16 7.68
C GLY A 369 2.79 0.94 7.25
N LEU A 370 3.77 1.09 8.14
CA LEU A 370 5.07 1.71 7.82
C LEU A 370 5.84 0.88 6.78
N ASP A 371 5.91 -0.44 6.93
CA ASP A 371 6.59 -1.36 6.01
C ASP A 371 5.94 -1.37 4.62
N LEU A 372 4.60 -1.33 4.55
CA LEU A 372 3.88 -1.21 3.28
C LEU A 372 4.11 0.15 2.63
N MET A 373 4.07 1.24 3.39
CA MET A 373 4.43 2.57 2.86
C MET A 373 5.88 2.60 2.36
N MET A 374 6.80 1.91 3.04
CA MET A 374 8.19 1.74 2.63
C MET A 374 8.33 0.91 1.34
N ILE A 375 7.54 -0.16 1.17
CA ILE A 375 7.47 -0.96 -0.06
C ILE A 375 6.99 -0.08 -1.22
N GLY A 376 5.89 0.67 -1.04
CA GLY A 376 5.36 1.57 -2.07
C GLY A 376 6.38 2.65 -2.48
N LEU A 377 7.07 3.24 -1.50
CA LEU A 377 8.17 4.19 -1.71
C LEU A 377 9.33 3.57 -2.51
N THR A 378 9.75 2.36 -2.12
CA THR A 378 10.87 1.65 -2.75
C THR A 378 10.56 1.24 -4.18
N VAL A 379 9.37 0.66 -4.40
CA VAL A 379 8.94 0.20 -5.72
C VAL A 379 8.81 1.38 -6.69
N TYR A 380 8.29 2.53 -6.24
CA TYR A 380 8.27 3.72 -7.08
C TYR A 380 9.67 4.22 -7.45
N SER A 381 10.60 4.26 -6.48
CA SER A 381 11.93 4.82 -6.69
C SER A 381 12.89 3.92 -7.47
N LEU A 382 12.88 2.61 -7.20
CA LEU A 382 13.83 1.64 -7.76
C LEU A 382 13.22 0.72 -8.82
N GLY A 383 11.89 0.72 -8.96
CA GLY A 383 11.19 -0.23 -9.81
C GLY A 383 11.10 -1.63 -9.20
N MET A 384 10.64 -2.59 -10.00
CA MET A 384 10.57 -4.00 -9.66
C MET A 384 10.93 -4.82 -10.90
N ARG A 385 11.97 -5.66 -10.78
CA ARG A 385 12.51 -6.40 -11.93
C ARG A 385 11.46 -7.34 -12.53
N HIS A 386 11.32 -7.36 -13.86
CA HIS A 386 10.35 -8.17 -14.61
C HIS A 386 8.87 -7.88 -14.31
N ARG A 387 8.59 -6.76 -13.63
CA ARG A 387 7.23 -6.39 -13.22
C ARG A 387 6.24 -6.47 -14.38
N ARG A 388 6.55 -5.83 -15.52
CA ARG A 388 5.63 -5.78 -16.68
C ARG A 388 5.33 -7.16 -17.24
N THR A 389 6.35 -8.02 -17.37
CA THR A 389 6.17 -9.39 -17.87
C THR A 389 5.25 -10.19 -16.95
N VAL A 390 5.53 -10.18 -15.64
CA VAL A 390 4.71 -10.89 -14.65
C VAL A 390 3.31 -10.28 -14.57
N GLY A 391 3.20 -8.96 -14.65
CA GLY A 391 1.94 -8.21 -14.66
C GLY A 391 1.02 -8.56 -15.83
N ILE A 392 1.57 -8.75 -17.03
CA ILE A 392 0.81 -9.23 -18.20
C ILE A 392 0.23 -10.63 -17.94
N TYR A 393 1.02 -11.55 -17.40
CA TYR A 393 0.53 -12.89 -17.05
C TYR A 393 -0.53 -12.83 -15.96
N PHE A 394 -0.30 -12.01 -14.93
CA PHE A 394 -1.25 -11.83 -13.84
C PHE A 394 -2.59 -11.26 -14.35
N ALA A 395 -2.54 -10.22 -15.19
CA ALA A 395 -3.73 -9.63 -15.80
C ALA A 395 -4.45 -10.60 -16.75
N ARG A 396 -3.71 -11.47 -17.46
CA ARG A 396 -4.30 -12.50 -18.33
C ARG A 396 -4.98 -13.62 -17.55
N TYR A 397 -4.42 -14.01 -16.41
CA TYR A 397 -4.86 -15.15 -15.62
C TYR A 397 -5.40 -14.76 -14.23
N TRP A 398 -5.96 -13.55 -14.09
CA TRP A 398 -6.43 -13.00 -12.80
C TRP A 398 -7.44 -13.92 -12.09
N PHE A 399 -8.32 -14.58 -12.87
CA PHE A 399 -9.31 -15.52 -12.33
C PHE A 399 -8.66 -16.73 -11.67
N PHE A 400 -7.52 -17.21 -12.19
CA PHE A 400 -6.77 -18.31 -11.60
C PHE A 400 -6.14 -17.89 -10.27
N VAL A 401 -5.63 -16.66 -10.18
CA VAL A 401 -5.11 -16.12 -8.93
C VAL A 401 -6.21 -16.05 -7.87
N ILE A 402 -7.38 -15.51 -8.20
CA ILE A 402 -8.52 -15.48 -7.26
C ILE A 402 -8.93 -16.90 -6.85
N PHE A 403 -8.94 -17.84 -7.78
CA PHE A 403 -9.22 -19.25 -7.48
C PHE A 403 -8.21 -19.83 -6.47
N ILE A 404 -6.90 -19.61 -6.68
CA ILE A 404 -5.87 -20.04 -5.72
C ILE A 404 -6.04 -19.37 -4.36
N CYS A 405 -6.29 -18.05 -4.31
CA CYS A 405 -6.56 -17.36 -3.05
C CYS A 405 -7.80 -17.95 -2.36
N GLY A 406 -8.85 -18.29 -3.10
CA GLY A 406 -10.05 -18.95 -2.58
C GLY A 406 -9.80 -20.35 -2.04
N LEU A 407 -8.85 -21.11 -2.62
CA LEU A 407 -8.44 -22.42 -2.10
C LEU A 407 -7.57 -22.32 -0.84
N VAL A 408 -6.73 -21.28 -0.74
CA VAL A 408 -5.87 -21.03 0.43
C VAL A 408 -6.67 -20.45 1.59
N TRP A 409 -7.68 -19.62 1.30
CA TRP A 409 -8.56 -19.04 2.29
C TRP A 409 -9.39 -20.13 2.98
N GLN A 410 -9.43 -20.09 4.32
CA GLN A 410 -10.20 -21.07 5.08
C GLN A 410 -11.71 -20.74 5.00
N PRO A 411 -12.56 -21.67 4.51
CA PRO A 411 -14.00 -21.46 4.48
C PRO A 411 -14.55 -21.25 5.90
N GLY A 412 -15.48 -20.30 6.04
CA GLY A 412 -16.10 -19.98 7.32
C GLY A 412 -15.23 -19.13 8.26
N SER A 413 -14.05 -18.68 7.83
CA SER A 413 -13.28 -17.69 8.57
C SER A 413 -13.98 -16.32 8.54
N PHE A 414 -14.17 -15.74 9.73
CA PHE A 414 -14.74 -14.40 9.95
C PHE A 414 -14.02 -13.73 11.12
N GLY A 415 -14.18 -12.43 11.27
CA GLY A 415 -13.53 -11.63 12.32
C GLY A 415 -12.65 -10.52 11.77
N ARG A 416 -12.08 -9.72 12.70
CA ARG A 416 -11.15 -8.62 12.41
C ARG A 416 -9.71 -9.12 12.54
N PHE A 417 -9.12 -9.76 11.52
CA PHE A 417 -7.76 -10.33 11.61
C PHE A 417 -6.66 -9.27 11.73
N ASP A 418 -6.97 -8.03 11.40
CA ASP A 418 -6.07 -6.89 11.65
C ASP A 418 -6.15 -6.34 13.08
N GLU A 419 -7.17 -6.72 13.86
CA GLU A 419 -7.30 -6.41 15.30
C GLU A 419 -7.05 -7.65 16.18
N GLN A 420 -7.36 -8.83 15.67
CA GLN A 420 -7.24 -10.13 16.33
C GLN A 420 -6.54 -11.08 15.36
N PRO A 421 -5.22 -10.89 15.15
CA PRO A 421 -4.45 -11.73 14.24
C PRO A 421 -4.47 -13.19 14.69
N PRO A 422 -4.49 -14.15 13.74
CA PRO A 422 -4.53 -15.56 14.08
C PRO A 422 -3.26 -16.02 14.81
N GLU A 423 -3.46 -16.58 16.01
CA GLU A 423 -2.41 -17.24 16.80
C GLU A 423 -1.97 -18.56 16.16
N ASP A 424 -2.87 -19.28 15.50
CA ASP A 424 -2.53 -20.51 14.77
C ASP A 424 -1.64 -20.22 13.55
N ILE A 425 -0.53 -20.94 13.46
CA ILE A 425 0.47 -20.75 12.39
C ILE A 425 -0.12 -21.07 11.01
N HIS A 426 -0.98 -22.08 10.89
CA HIS A 426 -1.55 -22.45 9.60
C HIS A 426 -2.48 -21.37 9.08
N MET A 427 -3.37 -20.84 9.93
CA MET A 427 -4.25 -19.73 9.57
C MET A 427 -3.46 -18.46 9.26
N ARG A 428 -2.42 -18.15 10.04
CA ARG A 428 -1.56 -16.98 9.80
C ARG A 428 -0.83 -17.04 8.47
N VAL A 429 -0.25 -18.19 8.12
CA VAL A 429 0.41 -18.40 6.84
C VAL A 429 -0.59 -18.21 5.70
N ARG A 430 -1.81 -18.75 5.82
CA ARG A 430 -2.86 -18.61 4.80
C ARG A 430 -3.27 -17.15 4.58
N VAL A 431 -3.59 -16.42 5.65
CA VAL A 431 -3.99 -15.01 5.57
C VAL A 431 -2.84 -14.16 5.00
N SER A 432 -1.63 -14.32 5.54
CA SER A 432 -0.46 -13.55 5.08
C SER A 432 -0.09 -13.87 3.63
N PHE A 433 -0.31 -15.10 3.17
CA PHE A 433 -0.08 -15.50 1.78
C PHE A 433 -1.07 -14.84 0.83
N VAL A 434 -2.36 -14.87 1.18
CA VAL A 434 -3.41 -14.24 0.38
C VAL A 434 -3.18 -12.73 0.29
N GLU A 435 -2.85 -12.08 1.41
CA GLU A 435 -2.44 -10.67 1.46
C GLU A 435 -1.21 -10.40 0.57
N ALA A 436 -0.15 -11.23 0.67
CA ALA A 436 1.05 -11.11 -0.16
C ALA A 436 0.72 -11.19 -1.66
N VAL A 437 -0.18 -12.09 -2.06
CA VAL A 437 -0.61 -12.26 -3.45
C VAL A 437 -1.36 -11.03 -3.93
N PHE A 438 -2.28 -10.46 -3.14
CA PHE A 438 -2.97 -9.22 -3.50
C PHE A 438 -2.01 -8.03 -3.63
N ILE A 439 -1.09 -7.88 -2.68
CA ILE A 439 -0.09 -6.82 -2.73
C ILE A 439 0.82 -6.97 -3.93
N LEU A 440 1.27 -8.19 -4.22
CA LEU A 440 2.05 -8.46 -5.40
C LEU A 440 1.25 -8.15 -6.67
N ALA A 441 0.00 -8.62 -6.76
CA ALA A 441 -0.91 -8.36 -7.87
C ALA A 441 -1.01 -6.88 -8.20
N TRP A 442 -1.24 -6.06 -7.17
CA TRP A 442 -1.39 -4.63 -7.31
C TRP A 442 -0.09 -3.98 -7.78
N LEU A 443 1.05 -4.36 -7.21
CA LEU A 443 2.35 -3.81 -7.55
C LEU A 443 2.79 -4.12 -8.99
N ILE A 444 2.44 -5.31 -9.50
CA ILE A 444 2.87 -5.77 -10.83
C ILE A 444 1.87 -5.49 -11.94
N ALA A 445 0.56 -5.58 -11.65
CA ALA A 445 -0.50 -5.51 -12.65
C ALA A 445 -1.44 -4.32 -12.47
N GLY A 446 -1.25 -3.47 -11.44
CA GLY A 446 -2.13 -2.34 -11.16
C GLY A 446 -2.37 -1.42 -12.37
N GLU A 447 -1.33 -1.15 -13.16
CA GLU A 447 -1.45 -0.32 -14.38
C GLU A 447 -2.28 -0.97 -15.49
N HIS A 448 -2.40 -2.30 -15.50
CA HIS A 448 -3.19 -3.04 -16.49
C HIS A 448 -4.67 -3.15 -16.10
N ILE A 449 -5.01 -2.93 -14.82
CA ILE A 449 -6.39 -2.95 -14.33
C ILE A 449 -7.17 -1.76 -14.91
N ALA A 450 -6.52 -0.60 -15.04
CA ALA A 450 -7.14 0.64 -15.47
C ALA A 450 -6.54 1.12 -16.79
N LYS A 451 -7.29 0.96 -17.88
CA LYS A 451 -6.92 1.48 -19.20
C LYS A 451 -6.86 3.01 -19.17
N PRO A 452 -5.68 3.64 -19.37
CA PRO A 452 -5.54 5.09 -19.29
C PRO A 452 -6.47 5.86 -20.23
N GLU A 453 -6.86 5.25 -21.35
CA GLU A 453 -7.70 5.83 -22.39
C GLU A 453 -9.08 6.25 -21.85
N ILE A 454 -9.59 5.53 -20.84
CA ILE A 454 -10.90 5.78 -20.23
C ILE A 454 -10.89 7.10 -19.43
N PHE A 455 -9.71 7.57 -18.99
CA PHE A 455 -9.57 8.70 -18.05
C PHE A 455 -8.97 9.94 -18.72
N THR A 456 -9.03 10.01 -20.04
CA THR A 456 -8.43 11.11 -20.82
C THR A 456 -9.19 12.43 -20.68
N GLU A 457 -10.52 12.37 -20.54
CA GLU A 457 -11.38 13.55 -20.48
C GLU A 457 -11.41 14.20 -19.09
N ASP A 458 -11.78 13.45 -18.05
CA ASP A 458 -12.07 14.00 -16.72
C ASP A 458 -10.96 13.72 -15.68
N LYS A 459 -10.03 12.81 -16.00
CA LYS A 459 -8.93 12.33 -15.14
C LYS A 459 -9.40 11.90 -13.75
N LEU A 460 -10.66 11.47 -13.62
CA LEU A 460 -11.31 11.13 -12.35
C LEU A 460 -11.22 12.22 -11.26
N GLU A 461 -10.95 13.48 -11.60
CA GLU A 461 -10.67 14.50 -10.59
C GLU A 461 -11.87 14.76 -9.66
N PHE A 462 -13.10 14.65 -10.18
CA PHE A 462 -14.31 14.79 -9.36
C PHE A 462 -14.48 13.62 -8.39
N LEU A 463 -14.17 12.38 -8.81
CA LEU A 463 -14.22 11.20 -7.95
C LEU A 463 -13.09 11.20 -6.91
N ASN A 464 -11.92 11.73 -7.27
CA ASN A 464 -10.85 11.96 -6.31
C ASN A 464 -11.24 12.97 -5.23
N THR A 465 -11.91 14.05 -5.62
CA THR A 465 -12.47 15.04 -4.69
C THR A 465 -13.58 14.44 -3.83
N TRP A 466 -14.45 13.63 -4.44
CA TRP A 466 -15.50 12.89 -3.74
C TRP A 466 -14.91 11.97 -2.68
N ALA A 467 -13.92 11.14 -3.03
CA ALA A 467 -13.28 10.23 -2.09
C ALA A 467 -12.63 11.01 -0.94
N LEU A 468 -11.95 12.13 -1.20
CA LEU A 468 -11.40 12.97 -0.13
C LEU A 468 -12.50 13.49 0.81
N ILE A 469 -13.61 13.99 0.26
CA ILE A 469 -14.72 14.49 1.08
C ILE A 469 -15.34 13.35 1.88
N VAL A 470 -15.64 12.21 1.26
CA VAL A 470 -16.17 11.03 1.96
C VAL A 470 -15.24 10.59 3.08
N PHE A 471 -13.93 10.52 2.84
CA PHE A 471 -12.95 10.20 3.87
C PHE A 471 -13.06 11.15 5.08
N LEU A 472 -13.22 12.46 4.85
CA LEU A 472 -13.32 13.47 5.90
C LEU A 472 -14.67 13.49 6.64
N VAL A 473 -15.78 13.14 5.96
CA VAL A 473 -17.14 13.40 6.49
C VAL A 473 -17.97 12.15 6.77
N HIS A 474 -17.60 10.97 6.25
CA HIS A 474 -18.47 9.78 6.30
C HIS A 474 -18.92 9.44 7.72
N LYS A 475 -18.03 9.56 8.71
CA LYS A 475 -18.38 9.25 10.10
C LYS A 475 -19.46 10.18 10.63
N ALA A 476 -19.32 11.49 10.41
CA ALA A 476 -20.33 12.48 10.80
C ALA A 476 -21.67 12.22 10.10
N VAL A 477 -21.64 11.89 8.79
CA VAL A 477 -22.84 11.56 8.03
C VAL A 477 -23.53 10.31 8.57
N HIS A 478 -22.79 9.26 8.92
CA HIS A 478 -23.35 8.05 9.52
C HIS A 478 -23.97 8.28 10.90
N MET A 479 -23.52 9.31 11.63
CA MET A 479 -24.11 9.70 12.92
C MET A 479 -25.38 10.54 12.75
N ILE A 480 -25.32 11.56 11.89
CA ILE A 480 -26.40 12.54 11.73
C ILE A 480 -27.56 12.00 10.89
N VAL A 481 -27.25 11.31 9.78
CA VAL A 481 -28.26 10.92 8.78
C VAL A 481 -28.68 9.46 9.04
N PRO A 482 -29.99 9.17 9.16
CA PRO A 482 -30.46 7.82 9.43
C PRO A 482 -30.15 6.87 8.26
N PHE A 483 -29.96 5.59 8.58
CA PHE A 483 -29.87 4.52 7.57
C PHE A 483 -31.25 4.28 6.93
N PRO A 484 -31.36 4.05 5.60
CA PRO A 484 -30.27 4.00 4.60
C PRO A 484 -29.96 5.33 3.91
N VAL A 485 -30.58 6.43 4.33
CA VAL A 485 -30.46 7.75 3.69
C VAL A 485 -29.03 8.31 3.75
N ASN A 486 -28.25 7.94 4.78
CA ASN A 486 -26.83 8.28 4.87
C ASN A 486 -26.03 7.83 3.63
N TRP A 487 -26.31 6.64 3.09
CA TRP A 487 -25.67 6.14 1.87
C TRP A 487 -26.08 6.92 0.63
N VAL A 488 -27.37 7.24 0.52
CA VAL A 488 -27.88 8.09 -0.56
C VAL A 488 -27.15 9.44 -0.54
N PHE A 489 -26.98 10.04 0.64
CA PHE A 489 -26.23 11.28 0.80
C PHE A 489 -24.77 11.14 0.35
N LEU A 490 -24.04 10.14 0.84
CA LEU A 490 -22.62 9.94 0.47
C LEU A 490 -22.43 9.70 -1.03
N VAL A 491 -23.31 8.92 -1.67
CA VAL A 491 -23.26 8.66 -3.12
C VAL A 491 -23.65 9.91 -3.92
N ALA A 492 -24.67 10.65 -3.48
CA ALA A 492 -25.15 11.86 -4.16
C ALA A 492 -24.12 12.99 -4.17
N LEU A 493 -23.12 12.99 -3.27
CA LEU A 493 -22.01 13.95 -3.32
C LEU A 493 -21.22 13.86 -4.63
N ALA A 494 -21.08 12.69 -5.25
CA ALA A 494 -20.30 12.52 -6.47
C ALA A 494 -20.84 13.33 -7.67
N PRO A 495 -22.13 13.20 -8.08
CA PRO A 495 -22.68 14.01 -9.16
C PRO A 495 -22.72 15.51 -8.81
N SER A 496 -22.95 15.88 -7.55
CA SER A 496 -22.90 17.28 -7.12
C SER A 496 -21.51 17.90 -7.31
N LEU A 497 -20.45 17.17 -6.95
CA LEU A 497 -19.07 17.63 -7.15
C LEU A 497 -18.69 17.72 -8.63
N TRP A 498 -19.22 16.80 -9.45
CA TRP A 498 -19.06 16.88 -10.90
C TRP A 498 -19.71 18.16 -11.47
N LEU A 499 -20.94 18.48 -11.04
CA LEU A 499 -21.64 19.71 -11.46
C LEU A 499 -20.89 20.98 -11.02
N VAL A 500 -20.43 21.03 -9.77
CA VAL A 500 -19.65 22.17 -9.26
C VAL A 500 -18.37 22.34 -10.08
N LYS A 501 -17.65 21.24 -10.35
CA LYS A 501 -16.43 21.30 -11.15
C LYS A 501 -16.69 21.73 -12.59
N LYS A 502 -17.84 21.40 -13.17
CA LYS A 502 -18.22 21.83 -14.53
C LYS A 502 -18.61 23.31 -14.59
N ALA A 503 -19.08 23.86 -13.48
CA ALA A 503 -19.53 25.25 -13.39
C ALA A 503 -18.38 26.25 -13.11
N VAL A 504 -17.31 25.80 -12.43
CA VAL A 504 -16.06 26.54 -12.21
C VAL A 504 -15.15 26.38 -13.42
#